data_AF-A0A424YAK2-F1
#
_entry.id   AF-A0A424YAK2-F1
#
_cell.length_a   1.000
_cell.length_b   1.000
_cell.length_c   1.000
_cell.angle_alpha   90.00
_cell.angle_beta   90.00
_cell.angle_gamma   90.00
#
_symmetry.space_group_name_H-M   'P 1'
#
loop_
_entity.id
_entity.type
_entity.pdbx_description
1 polymer ?
#
loop_
_entity_poly.entity_id
_entity_poly.type
_entity_poly.pdbx_seq_one_letter_code
_entity_poly.pdbx_strand_id
1 'polypeptide(L)'
;MNKELLTDYIISLTHLYGLVHKDKVLEIFNLQNENKVDEQAIIDIMKEDPQELKDNFVEIYKDYFVNESILEFRDFDEQLKQKEGKPYYVPDKEELLNYKDETYFEVNEQYNALKNYVAENLLEGDDYKAEVICSDIQGGCRFGFAINEIFDTFNERNISFESEEQANEVLQLIVDLANNTRIWENNGHTPQEIFEKYEKPHLKPLPKEPFNFEGSEDSNVISFKTGKKIGRNDPCPCGSGKKYKKCCLE
;
A
#
# COMPACT_ATOMS: atom_id res chain seq x y z
N MET A 1 12.60 33.94 -6.12
CA MET A 1 12.26 32.52 -6.30
C MET A 1 12.76 31.79 -5.07
N ASN A 2 11.89 31.19 -4.26
CA ASN A 2 12.35 30.43 -3.11
C ASN A 2 12.72 29.01 -3.60
N LYS A 3 13.95 28.88 -4.09
CA LYS A 3 14.48 27.63 -4.64
C LYS A 3 14.49 26.52 -3.59
N GLU A 4 14.73 26.86 -2.33
CA GLU A 4 14.67 25.95 -1.18
C GLU A 4 13.28 25.32 -1.06
N LEU A 5 12.21 26.14 -1.07
CA LEU A 5 10.85 25.61 -1.01
C LEU A 5 10.52 24.71 -2.21
N LEU A 6 11.02 25.02 -3.41
CA LEU A 6 10.78 24.16 -4.58
C LEU A 6 11.50 22.80 -4.44
N THR A 7 12.73 22.81 -3.90
CA THR A 7 13.45 21.58 -3.52
C THR A 7 12.68 20.78 -2.47
N ASP A 8 12.15 21.43 -1.43
CA ASP A 8 11.33 20.76 -0.40
C ASP A 8 10.13 20.04 -1.03
N TYR A 9 9.43 20.71 -1.94
CA TYR A 9 8.32 20.10 -2.69
C TYR A 9 8.76 18.89 -3.50
N ILE A 10 9.90 18.97 -4.18
CA ILE A 10 10.43 17.84 -4.96
C ILE A 10 10.69 16.63 -4.05
N ILE A 11 11.33 16.86 -2.91
CA ILE A 11 11.65 15.81 -1.93
C ILE A 11 10.36 15.21 -1.38
N SER A 12 9.47 16.03 -0.84
CA SER A 12 8.20 15.60 -0.27
C SER A 12 7.34 14.81 -1.26
N LEU A 13 7.22 15.29 -2.50
CA LEU A 13 6.46 14.60 -3.55
C LEU A 13 7.12 13.28 -3.96
N THR A 14 8.45 13.22 -3.97
CA THR A 14 9.18 11.98 -4.26
C THR A 14 8.98 10.96 -3.13
N HIS A 15 9.04 11.37 -1.86
CA HIS A 15 8.76 10.47 -0.73
C HIS A 15 7.30 9.96 -0.71
N LEU A 16 6.34 10.81 -1.11
CA LEU A 16 4.93 10.44 -1.16
C LEU A 16 4.59 9.55 -2.36
N TYR A 17 5.22 9.77 -3.52
CA TYR A 17 4.85 9.08 -4.76
C TYR A 17 5.86 8.03 -5.23
N GLY A 18 7.05 7.96 -4.63
CA GLY A 18 8.18 7.14 -5.07
C GLY A 18 8.88 7.73 -6.30
N LEU A 19 8.10 8.10 -7.32
CA LEU A 19 8.57 8.84 -8.48
C LEU A 19 7.55 9.89 -8.92
N VAL A 20 8.03 11.04 -9.36
CA VAL A 20 7.18 12.17 -9.78
C VAL A 20 7.78 12.87 -11.01
N HIS A 21 6.94 13.07 -12.03
CA HIS A 21 7.35 13.78 -13.24
C HIS A 21 7.49 15.28 -12.95
N LYS A 22 8.46 15.96 -13.58
CA LYS A 22 8.69 17.41 -13.42
C LYS A 22 7.43 18.26 -13.58
N ASP A 23 6.54 17.89 -14.51
CA ASP A 23 5.30 18.64 -14.76
C ASP A 23 4.31 18.52 -13.60
N LYS A 24 4.29 17.37 -12.92
CA LYS A 24 3.42 17.15 -11.75
C LYS A 24 3.93 17.94 -10.54
N VAL A 25 5.26 18.05 -10.37
CA VAL A 25 5.87 18.94 -9.37
C VAL A 25 5.44 20.38 -9.64
N LEU A 26 5.59 20.86 -10.88
CA LEU A 26 5.22 22.21 -11.28
C LEU A 26 3.74 22.50 -11.02
N GLU A 27 2.85 21.55 -11.37
CA GLU A 27 1.41 21.65 -11.15
C GLU A 27 1.07 21.82 -9.66
N ILE A 28 1.56 20.91 -8.81
CA ILE A 28 1.23 20.91 -7.37
C ILE A 28 1.83 22.14 -6.67
N PHE A 29 3.08 22.49 -7.00
CA PHE A 29 3.71 23.68 -6.45
C PHE A 29 2.91 24.94 -6.77
N ASN A 30 2.52 25.14 -8.03
CA ASN A 30 1.76 26.31 -8.47
C ASN A 30 0.31 26.32 -8.00
N LEU A 31 -0.26 25.15 -7.67
CA LEU A 31 -1.59 25.03 -7.07
C LEU A 31 -1.59 25.53 -5.62
N GLN A 32 -0.53 25.25 -4.87
CA GLN A 32 -0.46 25.51 -3.42
C GLN A 32 0.27 26.79 -3.03
N ASN A 33 0.89 27.51 -3.99
CA ASN A 33 1.69 28.69 -3.71
C ASN A 33 1.24 29.91 -4.54
N GLU A 34 1.17 31.07 -3.89
CA GLU A 34 0.87 32.34 -4.57
C GLU A 34 1.97 32.71 -5.58
N ASN A 35 3.23 32.51 -5.18
CA ASN A 35 4.40 32.76 -6.01
C ASN A 35 4.64 31.55 -6.92
N LYS A 36 4.12 31.64 -8.15
CA LYS A 36 4.27 30.59 -9.15
C LYS A 36 5.67 30.56 -9.76
N VAL A 37 6.07 29.38 -10.20
CA VAL A 37 7.27 29.14 -11.00
C VAL A 37 6.88 28.63 -12.39
N ASP A 38 7.81 28.70 -13.34
CA ASP A 38 7.67 28.11 -14.65
C ASP A 38 8.48 26.80 -14.75
N GLU A 39 8.39 26.15 -15.91
CA GLU A 39 9.12 24.91 -16.18
C GLU A 39 10.65 25.11 -16.07
N GLN A 40 11.16 26.31 -16.36
CA GLN A 40 12.59 26.58 -16.33
C GLN A 40 13.16 26.44 -14.92
N ALA A 41 12.40 26.84 -13.89
CA ALA A 41 12.80 26.67 -12.50
C ALA A 41 13.03 25.19 -12.12
N ILE A 42 12.18 24.28 -12.61
CA ILE A 42 12.33 22.83 -12.37
C ILE A 42 13.54 22.29 -13.15
N ILE A 43 13.67 22.68 -14.42
CA ILE A 43 14.80 22.29 -15.27
C ILE A 43 16.14 22.75 -14.68
N ASP A 44 16.18 23.93 -14.08
CA ASP A 44 17.38 24.45 -13.44
C ASP A 44 17.78 23.59 -12.24
N ILE A 45 16.82 23.20 -11.38
CA ILE A 45 17.08 22.24 -10.28
C ILE A 45 17.58 20.91 -10.83
N MET A 46 16.96 20.38 -11.89
CA MET A 46 17.37 19.11 -12.49
C MET A 46 18.80 19.15 -13.07
N LYS A 47 19.23 20.31 -13.59
CA LYS A 47 20.59 20.49 -14.14
C LYS A 47 21.63 20.70 -13.05
N GLU A 48 21.26 21.45 -12.02
CA GLU A 48 22.14 21.75 -10.90
C GLU A 48 22.32 20.54 -9.99
N ASP A 49 21.31 19.66 -9.93
CA ASP A 49 21.32 18.41 -9.16
C ASP A 49 21.83 18.63 -7.72
N PRO A 50 21.11 19.45 -6.94
CA PRO A 50 21.59 19.90 -5.64
C PRO A 50 21.75 18.73 -4.68
N GLN A 51 22.82 18.78 -3.87
CA GLN A 51 23.15 17.74 -2.89
C GLN A 51 21.99 17.41 -1.94
N GLU A 52 21.13 18.39 -1.63
CA GLU A 52 19.96 18.20 -0.77
C GLU A 52 18.99 17.13 -1.32
N LEU A 53 18.87 16.96 -2.65
CA LEU A 53 18.07 15.87 -3.21
C LEU A 53 18.67 14.50 -2.86
N LYS A 54 19.99 14.35 -3.02
CA LYS A 54 20.73 13.12 -2.73
C LYS A 54 20.76 12.80 -1.24
N ASP A 55 20.89 13.83 -0.40
CA ASP A 55 20.82 13.68 1.05
C ASP A 55 19.42 13.19 1.52
N ASN A 56 18.41 13.28 0.65
CA ASN A 56 17.06 12.76 0.85
C ASN A 56 16.72 11.64 -0.16
N PHE A 57 17.72 10.91 -0.66
CA PHE A 57 17.52 9.74 -1.52
C PHE A 57 16.69 10.01 -2.78
N VAL A 58 16.76 11.24 -3.32
CA VAL A 58 16.09 11.63 -4.57
C VAL A 58 17.12 11.72 -5.69
N GLU A 59 16.91 10.90 -6.71
CA GLU A 59 17.70 10.86 -7.94
C GLU A 59 16.90 11.42 -9.12
N ILE A 60 17.61 12.06 -10.06
CA ILE A 60 17.00 12.58 -11.29
C ILE A 60 17.20 11.55 -12.39
N TYR A 61 16.10 11.02 -12.93
CA TYR A 61 16.12 10.04 -14.00
C TYR A 61 15.10 10.39 -15.08
N LYS A 62 15.60 10.65 -16.31
CA LYS A 62 14.81 11.22 -17.41
C LYS A 62 14.15 12.54 -16.95
N ASP A 63 12.85 12.70 -17.14
CA ASP A 63 12.07 13.85 -16.69
C ASP A 63 11.42 13.65 -15.30
N TYR A 64 11.95 12.73 -14.50
CA TYR A 64 11.42 12.36 -13.18
C TYR A 64 12.42 12.63 -12.06
N PHE A 65 11.87 12.98 -10.91
CA PHE A 65 12.52 12.79 -9.61
C PHE A 65 12.06 11.44 -9.05
N VAL A 66 13.00 10.63 -8.61
CA VAL A 66 12.80 9.21 -8.31
C VAL A 66 13.51 8.89 -7.00
N ASN A 67 12.83 8.19 -6.09
CA ASN A 67 13.47 7.67 -4.91
C ASN A 67 14.55 6.65 -5.32
N GLU A 68 15.75 6.75 -4.74
CA GLU A 68 16.94 5.97 -5.10
C GLU A 68 16.64 4.46 -5.14
N SER A 69 15.88 3.95 -4.18
CA SER A 69 15.54 2.52 -4.08
C SER A 69 14.87 1.97 -5.35
N ILE A 70 14.01 2.75 -6.02
CA ILE A 70 13.33 2.32 -7.26
C ILE A 70 14.34 2.11 -8.39
N LEU A 71 15.39 2.93 -8.45
CA LEU A 71 16.44 2.80 -9.46
C LEU A 71 17.37 1.63 -9.12
N GLU A 72 17.70 1.44 -7.85
CA GLU A 72 18.52 0.32 -7.39
C GLU A 72 17.89 -1.04 -7.71
N PHE A 73 16.60 -1.19 -7.44
CA PHE A 73 15.84 -2.42 -7.73
C PHE A 73 15.39 -2.53 -9.20
N ARG A 74 15.66 -1.52 -10.03
CA ARG A 74 15.30 -1.45 -11.47
C ARG A 74 13.79 -1.49 -11.73
N ASP A 75 13.02 -0.92 -10.82
CA ASP A 75 11.56 -0.98 -10.81
C ASP A 75 10.88 0.24 -11.46
N PHE A 76 11.64 1.17 -12.04
CA PHE A 76 11.12 2.41 -12.61
C PHE A 76 9.96 2.19 -13.61
N ASP A 77 10.13 1.29 -14.58
CA ASP A 77 9.10 1.06 -15.61
C ASP A 77 7.88 0.30 -15.06
N GLU A 78 8.09 -0.59 -14.08
CA GLU A 78 6.99 -1.33 -13.43
C GLU A 78 6.17 -0.42 -12.51
N GLN A 79 6.83 0.47 -11.75
CA GLN A 79 6.17 1.50 -10.96
C GLN A 79 5.31 2.41 -11.84
N LEU A 80 5.82 2.89 -12.98
CA LEU A 80 5.02 3.69 -13.92
C LEU A 80 3.76 2.95 -14.39
N LYS A 81 3.87 1.66 -14.70
CA LYS A 81 2.75 0.82 -15.12
C LYS A 81 1.72 0.62 -14.00
N GLN A 82 2.17 0.38 -12.76
CA GLN A 82 1.26 0.21 -11.62
C GLN A 82 0.50 1.48 -11.26
N LYS A 83 1.09 2.65 -11.53
CA LYS A 83 0.53 3.98 -11.28
C LYS A 83 -0.37 4.48 -12.42
N GLU A 84 -0.32 3.83 -13.59
CA GLU A 84 -1.02 4.27 -14.79
C GLU A 84 -2.54 4.35 -14.57
N GLY A 85 -3.14 5.48 -14.97
CA GLY A 85 -4.57 5.71 -14.85
C GLY A 85 -5.08 6.00 -13.42
N LYS A 86 -4.24 5.86 -12.38
CA LYS A 86 -4.61 6.17 -11.00
C LYS A 86 -4.47 7.67 -10.72
N PRO A 87 -5.41 8.28 -9.99
CA PRO A 87 -5.33 9.68 -9.60
C PRO A 87 -4.23 9.92 -8.56
N TYR A 88 -3.77 11.16 -8.42
CA TYR A 88 -2.82 11.55 -7.38
C TYR A 88 -3.54 11.99 -6.12
N TYR A 89 -3.09 11.48 -4.97
CA TYR A 89 -3.40 12.09 -3.69
C TYR A 89 -2.58 13.37 -3.54
N VAL A 90 -3.23 14.52 -3.47
CA VAL A 90 -2.57 15.81 -3.24
C VAL A 90 -3.03 16.34 -1.88
N PRO A 91 -2.21 16.18 -0.83
CA PRO A 91 -2.53 16.73 0.49
C PRO A 91 -2.49 18.25 0.47
N ASP A 92 -2.88 18.90 1.58
CA ASP A 92 -2.60 20.32 1.72
C ASP A 92 -1.09 20.59 1.84
N LYS A 93 -0.71 21.87 1.81
CA LYS A 93 0.70 22.26 1.81
C LYS A 93 1.44 21.86 3.09
N GLU A 94 0.78 21.96 4.24
CA GLU A 94 1.41 21.69 5.53
C GLU A 94 1.66 20.19 5.68
N GLU A 95 0.65 19.38 5.35
CA GLU A 95 0.77 17.92 5.32
C GLU A 95 1.80 17.46 4.28
N LEU A 96 1.78 18.03 3.06
CA LEU A 96 2.74 17.67 2.02
C LEU A 96 4.19 17.86 2.51
N LEU A 97 4.49 19.01 3.12
CA LEU A 97 5.85 19.33 3.52
C LEU A 97 6.36 18.47 4.68
N ASN A 98 5.49 17.84 5.46
CA ASN A 98 5.91 16.84 6.46
C ASN A 98 6.61 15.64 5.81
N TYR A 99 6.25 15.29 4.56
CA TYR A 99 6.93 14.24 3.81
C TYR A 99 8.37 14.60 3.41
N LYS A 100 8.86 15.82 3.69
CA LYS A 100 10.31 16.09 3.56
C LYS A 100 11.10 15.17 4.49
N ASP A 101 10.58 14.90 5.69
CA ASP A 101 11.12 13.86 6.57
C ASP A 101 10.74 12.48 6.00
N GLU A 102 11.74 11.69 5.63
CA GLU A 102 11.53 10.34 5.10
C GLU A 102 10.85 9.39 6.09
N THR A 103 11.01 9.65 7.38
CA THR A 103 10.42 8.83 8.46
C THR A 103 8.98 9.20 8.74
N TYR A 104 8.49 10.30 8.16
CA TYR A 104 7.12 10.74 8.32
C TYR A 104 6.12 9.76 7.70
N PHE A 105 5.08 9.48 8.47
CA PHE A 105 3.85 8.83 8.02
C PHE A 105 2.65 9.41 8.77
N GLU A 106 1.47 9.35 8.14
CA GLU A 106 0.23 9.76 8.79
C GLU A 106 -0.18 8.76 9.88
N VAL A 107 -0.30 9.25 11.11
CA VAL A 107 -0.86 8.48 12.22
C VAL A 107 -2.38 8.50 12.12
N ASN A 108 -2.95 7.43 11.58
CA ASN A 108 -4.40 7.26 11.42
C ASN A 108 -5.02 6.44 12.58
N GLU A 109 -6.34 6.25 12.54
CA GLU A 109 -7.04 5.48 13.57
C GLU A 109 -6.66 3.99 13.57
N GLN A 110 -6.31 3.42 12.40
CA GLN A 110 -5.90 2.02 12.26
C GLN A 110 -4.53 1.77 12.88
N TYR A 111 -3.58 2.70 12.71
CA TYR A 111 -2.27 2.65 13.36
C TYR A 111 -2.42 2.68 14.88
N ASN A 112 -3.24 3.62 15.39
CA ASN A 112 -3.51 3.71 16.82
C ASN A 112 -4.23 2.45 17.35
N ALA A 113 -5.15 1.86 16.58
CA ALA A 113 -5.82 0.62 16.96
C ALA A 113 -4.83 -0.54 17.09
N LEU A 114 -3.91 -0.70 16.13
CA LEU A 114 -2.84 -1.69 16.21
C LEU A 114 -1.91 -1.41 17.39
N LYS A 115 -1.41 -0.18 17.55
CA LYS A 115 -0.51 0.21 18.64
C LYS A 115 -1.14 -0.07 20.01
N ASN A 116 -2.38 0.34 20.22
CA ASN A 116 -3.08 0.13 21.48
C ASN A 116 -3.26 -1.37 21.77
N TYR A 117 -3.67 -2.16 20.77
CA TYR A 117 -3.82 -3.60 20.95
C TYR A 117 -2.49 -4.25 21.33
N VAL A 118 -1.42 -3.93 20.60
CA VAL A 118 -0.07 -4.48 20.84
C VAL A 118 0.45 -4.07 22.22
N ALA A 119 0.27 -2.81 22.62
CA ALA A 119 0.66 -2.33 23.95
C ALA A 119 -0.06 -3.12 25.04
N GLU A 120 -1.40 -3.15 25.00
CA GLU A 120 -2.23 -3.70 26.08
C GLU A 120 -2.16 -5.23 26.16
N ASN A 121 -2.14 -5.91 25.02
CA ASN A 121 -2.34 -7.37 24.96
C ASN A 121 -1.04 -8.16 24.74
N LEU A 122 0.01 -7.54 24.20
CA LEU A 122 1.26 -8.25 23.88
C LEU A 122 2.48 -7.74 24.67
N LEU A 123 2.40 -6.53 25.24
CA LEU A 123 3.55 -5.84 25.83
C LEU A 123 3.29 -5.26 27.23
N GLU A 124 2.29 -5.78 27.94
CA GLU A 124 1.97 -5.40 29.34
C GLU A 124 1.78 -3.88 29.56
N GLY A 125 1.28 -3.17 28.53
CA GLY A 125 1.07 -1.73 28.54
C GLY A 125 2.30 -0.88 28.21
N ASP A 126 3.38 -1.47 27.69
CA ASP A 126 4.59 -0.75 27.27
C ASP A 126 4.37 -0.01 25.93
N ASP A 127 3.88 1.22 26.02
CA ASP A 127 3.53 2.09 24.88
C ASP A 127 4.73 2.36 23.94
N TYR A 128 5.93 2.54 24.51
CA TYR A 128 7.13 2.82 23.74
C TYR A 128 7.53 1.62 22.87
N LYS A 129 7.54 0.41 23.44
CA LYS A 129 7.83 -0.80 22.64
C LYS A 129 6.76 -1.05 21.59
N ALA A 130 5.49 -0.78 21.91
CA ALA A 130 4.40 -0.90 20.96
C ALA A 130 4.57 0.09 19.79
N GLU A 131 4.99 1.32 20.06
CA GLU A 131 5.27 2.32 19.03
C GLU A 131 6.41 1.88 18.11
N VAL A 132 7.49 1.33 18.67
CA VAL A 132 8.64 0.84 17.90
C VAL A 132 8.20 -0.25 16.91
N ILE A 133 7.55 -1.31 17.41
CA ILE A 133 7.12 -2.40 16.52
C ILE A 133 6.05 -1.94 15.52
N CYS A 134 5.09 -1.12 15.93
CA CYS A 134 4.04 -0.67 15.02
C CYS A 134 4.57 0.28 13.95
N SER A 135 5.61 1.08 14.23
CA SER A 135 6.29 1.90 13.23
C SER A 135 7.01 1.03 12.19
N ASP A 136 7.64 -0.07 12.60
CA ASP A 136 8.26 -1.02 11.67
C ASP A 136 7.21 -1.70 10.79
N ILE A 137 6.08 -2.13 11.37
CA ILE A 137 4.94 -2.70 10.64
C ILE A 137 4.37 -1.67 9.65
N GLN A 138 4.26 -0.40 10.05
CA GLN A 138 3.81 0.68 9.19
C GLN A 138 4.75 0.87 7.98
N GLY A 139 6.06 0.79 8.21
CA GLY A 139 7.07 0.78 7.14
C GLY A 139 6.85 -0.40 6.17
N GLY A 140 6.65 -1.62 6.69
CA GLY A 140 6.34 -2.79 5.86
C GLY A 140 5.01 -2.69 5.10
N CYS A 141 4.01 -2.02 5.66
CA CYS A 141 2.75 -1.73 4.97
C CYS A 141 2.94 -0.75 3.80
N ARG A 142 3.87 0.21 3.95
CA ARG A 142 4.19 1.21 2.93
C ARG A 142 5.06 0.64 1.81
N PHE A 143 6.00 -0.24 2.15
CA PHE A 143 7.04 -0.76 1.24
C PHE A 143 6.98 -2.28 1.14
N GLY A 144 6.13 -2.79 0.25
CA GLY A 144 6.11 -4.22 -0.08
C GLY A 144 5.42 -5.11 0.95
N PHE A 145 4.14 -4.81 1.27
CA PHE A 145 3.33 -5.56 2.22
C PHE A 145 3.44 -7.08 2.05
N ALA A 146 4.13 -7.72 2.99
CA ALA A 146 4.31 -9.16 3.05
C ALA A 146 4.00 -9.64 4.47
N ILE A 147 2.93 -10.42 4.60
CA ILE A 147 2.45 -10.91 5.91
C ILE A 147 3.58 -11.62 6.67
N ASN A 148 4.36 -12.46 6.00
CA ASN A 148 5.44 -13.20 6.66
C ASN A 148 6.50 -12.25 7.26
N GLU A 149 6.91 -11.23 6.52
CA GLU A 149 7.91 -10.24 6.99
C GLU A 149 7.37 -9.42 8.16
N ILE A 150 6.08 -9.08 8.13
CA ILE A 150 5.42 -8.39 9.24
C ILE A 150 5.39 -9.28 10.49
N PHE A 151 5.07 -10.57 10.35
CA PHE A 151 5.11 -11.50 11.48
C PHE A 151 6.54 -11.73 12.01
N ASP A 152 7.55 -11.65 11.15
CA ASP A 152 8.95 -11.72 11.55
C ASP A 152 9.33 -10.56 12.49
N THR A 153 8.71 -9.37 12.34
CA THR A 153 8.94 -8.25 13.28
C THR A 153 8.57 -8.60 14.74
N PHE A 154 7.53 -9.41 14.95
CA PHE A 154 7.14 -9.90 16.27
C PHE A 154 8.11 -10.98 16.76
N ASN A 155 8.45 -11.93 15.89
CA ASN A 155 9.36 -13.04 16.20
C ASN A 155 10.74 -12.55 16.62
N GLU A 156 11.31 -11.58 15.89
CA GLU A 156 12.63 -10.98 16.18
C GLU A 156 12.67 -10.28 17.55
N ARG A 157 11.52 -9.78 18.01
CA ARG A 157 11.35 -9.13 19.32
C ARG A 157 10.94 -10.12 20.42
N ASN A 158 10.88 -11.42 20.11
CA ASN A 158 10.41 -12.49 20.99
C ASN A 158 8.99 -12.26 21.52
N ILE A 159 8.14 -11.61 20.73
CA ILE A 159 6.72 -11.42 21.06
C ILE A 159 5.98 -12.63 20.49
N SER A 160 5.34 -13.40 21.36
CA SER A 160 4.58 -14.59 21.00
C SER A 160 3.08 -14.34 21.17
N PHE A 161 2.27 -14.94 20.32
CA PHE A 161 0.82 -14.94 20.47
C PHE A 161 0.39 -16.11 21.37
N GLU A 162 -0.58 -15.87 22.24
CA GLU A 162 -1.13 -16.86 23.18
C GLU A 162 -2.00 -17.91 22.47
N SER A 163 -2.60 -17.55 21.33
CA SER A 163 -3.44 -18.44 20.54
C SER A 163 -3.49 -18.05 19.05
N GLU A 164 -4.04 -18.96 18.23
CA GLU A 164 -4.33 -18.68 16.82
C GLU A 164 -5.36 -17.55 16.67
N GLU A 165 -6.34 -17.46 17.58
CA GLU A 165 -7.30 -16.36 17.61
C GLU A 165 -6.60 -15.00 17.82
N GLN A 166 -5.65 -14.91 18.76
CA GLN A 166 -4.90 -13.66 19.00
C GLN A 166 -4.06 -13.26 17.78
N ALA A 167 -3.41 -14.24 17.13
CA ALA A 167 -2.66 -13.98 15.89
C ALA A 167 -3.57 -13.47 14.76
N ASN A 168 -4.80 -14.01 14.65
CA ASN A 168 -5.78 -13.56 13.66
C ASN A 168 -6.32 -12.14 13.96
N GLU A 169 -6.51 -11.78 15.23
CA GLU A 169 -6.89 -10.42 15.62
C GLU A 169 -5.82 -9.40 15.21
N VAL A 170 -4.54 -9.72 15.47
CA VAL A 170 -3.40 -8.89 15.07
C VAL A 170 -3.29 -8.80 13.56
N LEU A 171 -3.46 -9.92 12.84
CA LEU A 171 -3.49 -9.93 11.38
C LEU A 171 -4.58 -9.00 10.81
N GLN A 172 -5.78 -9.00 11.41
CA GLN A 172 -6.86 -8.12 10.96
C GLN A 172 -6.48 -6.65 11.15
N LEU A 173 -5.91 -6.28 12.30
CA LEU A 173 -5.44 -4.91 12.57
C LEU A 173 -4.33 -4.48 11.60
N ILE A 174 -3.42 -5.39 11.25
CA ILE A 174 -2.36 -5.16 10.26
C ILE A 174 -2.96 -4.94 8.86
N VAL A 175 -3.94 -5.77 8.46
CA VAL A 175 -4.61 -5.61 7.15
C VAL A 175 -5.39 -4.31 7.09
N ASP A 176 -6.06 -3.93 8.18
CA ASP A 176 -6.77 -2.66 8.28
C ASP A 176 -5.80 -1.48 8.16
N LEU A 177 -4.63 -1.56 8.81
CA LEU A 177 -3.56 -0.57 8.65
C LEU A 177 -3.06 -0.51 7.20
N ALA A 178 -2.71 -1.65 6.60
CA ALA A 178 -2.20 -1.72 5.24
C ALA A 178 -3.17 -1.12 4.21
N ASN A 179 -4.48 -1.39 4.36
CA ASN A 179 -5.50 -0.81 3.48
C ASN A 179 -5.64 0.72 3.65
N ASN A 180 -5.19 1.28 4.77
CA ASN A 180 -5.25 2.70 5.11
C ASN A 180 -3.86 3.38 5.13
N THR A 181 -2.84 2.71 4.61
CA THR A 181 -1.49 3.26 4.44
C THR A 181 -1.29 3.71 3.00
N ARG A 182 -0.66 4.89 2.83
CA ARG A 182 -0.35 5.44 1.50
C ARG A 182 0.81 4.68 0.87
N ILE A 183 0.65 4.33 -0.40
CA ILE A 183 1.65 3.57 -1.15
C ILE A 183 1.96 4.25 -2.48
N TRP A 184 3.17 4.01 -2.98
CA TRP A 184 3.68 4.63 -4.21
C TRP A 184 2.89 4.18 -5.44
N GLU A 185 2.51 2.91 -5.49
CA GLU A 185 1.76 2.28 -6.58
C GLU A 185 0.39 2.93 -6.82
N ASN A 186 -0.12 3.65 -5.82
CA ASN A 186 -1.40 4.35 -5.84
C ASN A 186 -1.25 5.87 -5.90
N ASN A 187 -0.08 6.39 -6.31
CA ASN A 187 0.18 7.84 -6.38
C ASN A 187 -0.15 8.56 -5.06
N GLY A 188 0.24 7.95 -3.93
CA GLY A 188 0.04 8.50 -2.59
C GLY A 188 -1.37 8.27 -2.02
N HIS A 189 -2.29 7.61 -2.73
CA HIS A 189 -3.54 7.16 -2.13
C HIS A 189 -3.34 5.88 -1.31
N THR A 190 -4.22 5.66 -0.33
CA THR A 190 -4.34 4.35 0.31
C THR A 190 -5.12 3.38 -0.59
N PRO A 191 -4.94 2.05 -0.45
CA PRO A 191 -5.79 1.08 -1.13
C PRO A 191 -7.30 1.31 -0.90
N GLN A 192 -7.69 1.63 0.33
CA GLN A 192 -9.08 1.90 0.69
C GLN A 192 -9.64 3.14 -0.01
N GLU A 193 -8.84 4.21 -0.16
CA GLU A 193 -9.24 5.39 -0.91
C GLU A 193 -9.45 5.08 -2.39
N ILE A 194 -8.54 4.30 -2.99
CA ILE A 194 -8.66 3.87 -4.39
C ILE A 194 -9.96 3.10 -4.61
N PHE A 195 -10.19 2.11 -3.74
CA PHE A 195 -11.37 1.26 -3.80
C PHE A 195 -12.66 2.07 -3.64
N GLU A 196 -12.80 2.85 -2.57
CA GLU A 196 -14.05 3.56 -2.24
C GLU A 196 -14.40 4.64 -3.26
N LYS A 197 -13.40 5.42 -3.71
CA LYS A 197 -13.65 6.60 -4.55
C LYS A 197 -13.70 6.26 -6.04
N TYR A 198 -12.91 5.30 -6.50
CA TYR A 198 -12.70 5.08 -7.94
C TYR A 198 -13.13 3.71 -8.43
N GLU A 199 -13.08 2.64 -7.61
CA GLU A 199 -13.46 1.29 -8.08
C GLU A 199 -14.91 0.94 -7.74
N LYS A 200 -15.31 1.14 -6.48
CA LYS A 200 -16.62 0.79 -5.93
C LYS A 200 -17.80 1.38 -6.72
N PRO A 201 -17.76 2.63 -7.22
CA PRO A 201 -18.84 3.16 -8.07
C PRO A 201 -19.04 2.40 -9.39
N HIS A 202 -18.01 1.68 -9.86
CA HIS A 202 -18.05 0.90 -11.09
C HIS A 202 -18.34 -0.59 -10.83
N LEU A 203 -18.39 -1.03 -9.56
CA LEU A 203 -18.76 -2.39 -9.23
C LEU A 203 -20.25 -2.62 -9.48
N LYS A 204 -20.55 -3.79 -10.06
CA LYS A 204 -21.93 -4.24 -10.17
C LYS A 204 -22.41 -4.67 -8.78
N PRO A 205 -23.64 -4.31 -8.38
CA PRO A 205 -24.21 -4.83 -7.14
C PRO A 205 -24.20 -6.35 -7.20
N LEU A 206 -23.95 -6.98 -6.04
CA LEU A 206 -24.14 -8.41 -5.91
C LEU A 206 -25.56 -8.77 -6.39
N PRO A 207 -25.73 -9.84 -7.17
CA PRO A 207 -27.05 -10.21 -7.63
C PRO A 207 -27.96 -10.45 -6.42
N LYS A 208 -29.19 -9.91 -6.49
CA LYS A 208 -30.17 -9.97 -5.38
C LYS A 208 -30.53 -11.40 -4.99
N GLU A 209 -30.46 -12.30 -5.95
CA GLU A 209 -30.47 -13.73 -5.70
C GLU A 209 -29.04 -14.22 -5.70
N PRO A 210 -28.65 -15.09 -4.74
CA PRO A 210 -27.42 -15.87 -4.93
C PRO A 210 -27.49 -16.50 -6.31
N PHE A 211 -26.37 -16.55 -7.05
CA PHE A 211 -26.33 -17.14 -8.39
C PHE A 211 -27.04 -18.51 -8.36
N ASN A 212 -28.29 -18.52 -8.78
CA ASN A 212 -29.02 -19.73 -9.04
C ASN A 212 -28.42 -20.22 -10.36
N PHE A 213 -27.50 -21.16 -10.26
CA PHE A 213 -27.18 -22.01 -11.39
C PHE A 213 -28.47 -22.79 -11.69
N GLU A 214 -29.35 -22.20 -12.50
CA GLU A 214 -30.50 -22.89 -13.09
C GLU A 214 -29.92 -23.99 -13.98
N GLY A 215 -29.90 -25.21 -13.44
CA GLY A 215 -29.19 -26.37 -13.99
C GLY A 215 -28.37 -27.18 -12.97
N SER A 216 -28.40 -26.85 -11.67
CA SER A 216 -27.64 -27.54 -10.62
C SER A 216 -28.16 -28.91 -10.17
N GLU A 217 -28.87 -29.64 -11.04
CA GLU A 217 -28.82 -31.11 -10.98
C GLU A 217 -27.59 -31.66 -11.74
N ASP A 218 -26.99 -30.88 -12.65
CA ASP A 218 -25.82 -31.27 -13.46
C ASP A 218 -24.59 -30.33 -13.30
N SER A 219 -24.67 -29.23 -12.53
CA SER A 219 -23.52 -28.34 -12.32
C SER A 219 -22.65 -28.79 -11.13
N ASN A 220 -21.39 -29.13 -11.42
CA ASN A 220 -20.37 -29.57 -10.47
C ASN A 220 -19.84 -28.49 -9.50
N VAL A 221 -20.57 -27.39 -9.26
CA VAL A 221 -20.08 -26.29 -8.40
C VAL A 221 -20.35 -26.60 -6.92
N ILE A 222 -19.29 -26.70 -6.13
CA ILE A 222 -19.37 -27.01 -4.69
C ILE A 222 -19.51 -25.74 -3.86
N SER A 223 -20.50 -25.73 -2.97
CA SER A 223 -20.68 -24.68 -1.96
C SER A 223 -19.65 -24.80 -0.83
N PHE A 224 -18.71 -23.86 -0.75
CA PHE A 224 -17.72 -23.73 0.33
C PHE A 224 -18.34 -23.54 1.72
N LYS A 225 -19.59 -23.06 1.80
CA LYS A 225 -20.31 -22.88 3.09
C LYS A 225 -20.80 -24.19 3.72
N THR A 226 -20.92 -25.26 2.94
CA THR A 226 -21.55 -26.51 3.43
C THR A 226 -20.58 -27.45 4.12
N GLY A 227 -19.25 -27.20 4.06
CA GLY A 227 -18.25 -28.09 4.64
C GLY A 227 -18.32 -29.54 4.14
N LYS A 228 -19.00 -29.79 3.01
CA LYS A 228 -19.31 -31.14 2.54
C LYS A 228 -18.01 -31.76 2.00
N LYS A 229 -17.45 -32.69 2.76
CA LYS A 229 -16.24 -33.43 2.38
C LYS A 229 -16.48 -34.17 1.07
N ILE A 230 -15.70 -33.85 0.06
CA ILE A 230 -15.68 -34.56 -1.23
C ILE A 230 -14.91 -35.85 -1.03
N GLY A 231 -15.56 -36.99 -1.25
CA GLY A 231 -14.90 -38.28 -1.21
C GLY A 231 -13.93 -38.45 -2.38
N ARG A 232 -12.77 -39.09 -2.15
CA ARG A 232 -11.76 -39.35 -3.22
C ARG A 232 -12.34 -40.02 -4.47
N ASN A 233 -13.41 -40.79 -4.36
CA ASN A 233 -14.04 -41.49 -5.49
C ASN A 233 -15.25 -40.76 -6.09
N ASP A 234 -15.68 -39.63 -5.52
CA ASP A 234 -16.82 -38.86 -6.00
C ASP A 234 -16.50 -38.16 -7.34
N PRO A 235 -17.51 -37.79 -8.15
CA PRO A 235 -17.30 -36.96 -9.33
C PRO A 235 -16.54 -35.68 -8.99
N CYS A 236 -15.57 -35.33 -9.83
CA CYS A 236 -14.73 -34.16 -9.61
C CYS A 236 -15.52 -32.87 -9.89
N PRO A 237 -15.52 -31.91 -8.95
CA PRO A 237 -16.29 -30.67 -9.08
C PRO A 237 -15.77 -29.69 -10.13
N CYS A 238 -14.62 -29.93 -10.74
CA CYS A 238 -14.14 -29.08 -11.83
C CYS A 238 -14.88 -29.32 -13.16
N GLY A 239 -15.82 -30.28 -13.20
CA GLY A 239 -16.57 -30.61 -14.42
C GLY A 239 -15.83 -31.56 -15.37
N SER A 240 -14.73 -32.17 -14.96
CA SER A 240 -13.94 -33.08 -15.81
C SER A 240 -14.60 -34.42 -16.13
N GLY A 241 -15.70 -34.77 -15.44
CA GLY A 241 -16.33 -36.08 -15.52
C GLY A 241 -15.52 -37.23 -14.90
N LYS A 242 -14.33 -36.96 -14.35
CA LYS A 242 -13.47 -37.95 -13.68
C LYS A 242 -13.79 -38.02 -12.19
N LYS A 243 -13.34 -39.08 -11.51
CA LYS A 243 -13.35 -39.13 -10.03
C LYS A 243 -12.37 -38.09 -9.48
N TYR A 244 -12.67 -37.49 -8.34
CA TYR A 244 -11.84 -36.44 -7.71
C TYR A 244 -10.37 -36.84 -7.59
N LYS A 245 -10.10 -38.09 -7.17
CA LYS A 245 -8.73 -38.61 -7.07
C LYS A 245 -7.94 -38.67 -8.38
N LYS A 246 -8.61 -38.74 -9.54
CA LYS A 246 -8.00 -38.85 -10.87
C LYS A 246 -7.94 -37.53 -11.62
N CYS A 247 -8.30 -36.43 -10.96
CA CYS A 247 -8.39 -35.12 -11.60
C CYS A 247 -7.68 -34.01 -10.83
N CYS A 248 -7.79 -34.01 -9.50
CA CYS A 248 -7.28 -32.92 -8.66
C CYS A 248 -6.39 -33.40 -7.49
N LEU A 249 -6.19 -34.72 -7.34
CA LEU A 249 -5.28 -35.31 -6.35
C LEU A 249 -4.19 -36.20 -6.97
N GLU A 250 -4.26 -36.41 -8.29
CA GLU A 250 -3.22 -37.02 -9.12
C GLU A 250 -2.56 -35.88 -9.89
#